data_AF-A0A6L4AC65-F1
#
_entry.id   AF-A0A6L4AC65-F1
#
_cell.length_a   1.000
_cell.length_b   1.000
_cell.length_c   1.000
_cell.angle_alpha   90.00
_cell.angle_beta   90.00
_cell.angle_gamma   90.00
#
_symmetry.space_group_name_H-M   'P 1'
#
loop_
_entity.id
_entity.type
_entity.pdbx_description
1 polymer ?
#
loop_
_entity_poly.entity_id
_entity_poly.type
_entity_poly.pdbx_seq_one_letter_code
_entity_poly.pdbx_strand_id
1 'polypeptide(L)'
;METFFEGRPSDSPYIEMVWHGRTGSHYTPTCPADVNWNLLFQRYNGKVKISVEGPLSQAKYKELPEGVEWLVIKFRLGVFVPFLNIENLTNGDIFLPDSTHQSFWLHSTTWPMPDYENAETFVERLVRDETLITDPVVTAVLCDHPLDLSFRTVRRRFLRATGLTHHTIQQIQRAHYASTLLGQGVSILDAVYEAGYADQPH
;
A
#
# COMPACT_ATOMS: atom_id res chain seq x y z
N MET A 1 -4.11 -22.47 -16.37
CA MET A 1 -4.79 -22.38 -15.05
C MET A 1 -5.65 -21.13 -15.00
N GLU A 2 -6.75 -21.11 -14.26
CA GLU A 2 -7.52 -19.87 -14.07
C GLU A 2 -6.87 -18.96 -13.03
N THR A 3 -7.00 -17.65 -13.23
CA THR A 3 -6.56 -16.65 -12.26
C THR A 3 -7.48 -16.68 -11.05
N PHE A 4 -6.91 -16.70 -9.86
CA PHE A 4 -7.64 -16.55 -8.60
C PHE A 4 -7.05 -15.40 -7.80
N PHE A 5 -7.91 -14.62 -7.16
CA PHE A 5 -7.52 -13.66 -6.15
C PHE A 5 -8.62 -13.54 -5.10
N GLU A 6 -8.21 -13.45 -3.84
CA GLU A 6 -9.11 -13.11 -2.73
C GLU A 6 -8.42 -12.13 -1.79
N GLY A 7 -9.20 -11.24 -1.20
CA GLY A 7 -8.70 -10.24 -0.28
C GLY A 7 -9.71 -9.91 0.79
N ARG A 8 -9.21 -9.45 1.93
CA ARG A 8 -9.99 -9.06 3.09
C ARG A 8 -9.42 -7.79 3.74
N PRO A 9 -10.28 -6.91 4.28
CA PRO A 9 -9.81 -5.88 5.20
C PRO A 9 -9.19 -6.53 6.46
N SER A 10 -8.40 -5.76 7.19
CA SER A 10 -7.81 -6.21 8.45
C SER A 10 -8.32 -5.37 9.62
N ASP A 11 -8.59 -6.05 10.74
CA ASP A 11 -8.91 -5.41 12.02
C ASP A 11 -7.67 -4.81 12.69
N SER A 12 -6.47 -5.11 12.18
CA SER A 12 -5.22 -4.53 12.67
C SER A 12 -5.19 -3.01 12.39
N PRO A 13 -4.74 -2.19 13.35
CA PRO A 13 -4.58 -0.75 13.12
C PRO A 13 -3.44 -0.44 12.13
N TYR A 14 -2.63 -1.43 11.77
CA TYR A 14 -1.46 -1.26 10.88
C TYR A 14 -1.71 -1.72 9.46
N ILE A 15 -2.69 -2.59 9.24
CA ILE A 15 -2.98 -3.20 7.94
C ILE A 15 -4.30 -2.62 7.42
N GLU A 16 -4.31 -2.24 6.17
CA GLU A 16 -5.52 -1.84 5.46
C GLU A 16 -6.21 -3.10 4.90
N MET A 17 -5.44 -3.90 4.17
CA MET A 17 -5.95 -5.07 3.47
C MET A 17 -4.86 -6.12 3.30
N VAL A 18 -5.27 -7.39 3.35
CA VAL A 18 -4.44 -8.53 2.97
C VAL A 18 -5.12 -9.20 1.79
N TRP A 19 -4.37 -9.56 0.76
CA TRP A 19 -4.89 -10.37 -0.34
C TRP A 19 -3.84 -11.29 -0.91
N HIS A 20 -4.29 -12.40 -1.46
CA HIS A 20 -3.42 -13.36 -2.13
C HIS A 20 -4.07 -13.86 -3.40
N GLY A 21 -3.27 -14.53 -4.22
CA GLY A 21 -3.78 -15.03 -5.48
C GLY A 21 -2.75 -15.79 -6.27
N ARG A 22 -3.19 -16.24 -7.43
CA ARG A 22 -2.38 -16.94 -8.41
C ARG A 22 -2.72 -16.48 -9.82
N THR A 23 -1.71 -16.26 -10.65
CA THR A 23 -1.91 -15.87 -12.04
C THR A 23 -2.33 -17.08 -12.84
N GLY A 24 -3.42 -16.92 -13.59
CA GLY A 24 -3.71 -17.74 -14.76
C GLY A 24 -2.98 -17.24 -15.99
N SER A 25 -3.38 -17.74 -17.16
CA SER A 25 -2.86 -17.27 -18.44
C SER A 25 -3.28 -15.81 -18.70
N HIS A 26 -2.39 -15.00 -19.28
CA HIS A 26 -2.63 -13.61 -19.68
C HIS A 26 -3.08 -12.64 -18.56
N TYR A 27 -2.61 -12.84 -17.33
CA TYR A 27 -2.92 -11.92 -16.23
C TYR A 27 -2.11 -10.61 -16.32
N THR A 28 -2.76 -9.53 -16.73
CA THR A 28 -2.18 -8.17 -16.85
C THR A 28 -2.97 -7.17 -16.01
N PRO A 29 -2.82 -7.16 -14.68
CA PRO A 29 -3.61 -6.29 -13.83
C PRO A 29 -3.20 -4.83 -13.99
N THR A 30 -4.19 -3.95 -13.90
CA THR A 30 -3.98 -2.52 -13.68
C THR A 30 -4.10 -2.26 -12.19
N CYS A 31 -2.99 -1.86 -11.56
CA CYS A 31 -3.01 -1.30 -10.22
C CYS A 31 -3.41 0.17 -10.35
N PRO A 32 -4.54 0.63 -9.77
CA PRO A 32 -4.87 2.05 -9.75
C PRO A 32 -3.82 2.83 -8.95
N ALA A 33 -3.88 4.17 -9.02
CA ALA A 33 -3.17 5.00 -8.04
C ALA A 33 -3.56 4.55 -6.62
N ASP A 34 -2.63 4.63 -5.68
CA ASP A 34 -2.81 4.12 -4.32
C ASP A 34 -1.93 4.90 -3.38
N VAL A 35 -2.49 5.36 -2.26
CA VAL A 35 -1.76 6.16 -1.27
C VAL A 35 -0.96 5.28 -0.31
N ASN A 36 -1.25 3.98 -0.30
CA ASN A 36 -0.64 3.02 0.59
C ASN A 36 0.55 2.32 -0.08
N TRP A 37 1.55 1.99 0.72
CA TRP A 37 2.63 1.10 0.31
C TRP A 37 2.31 -0.34 0.74
N ASN A 38 2.94 -1.31 0.08
CA ASN A 38 2.67 -2.72 0.28
C ASN A 38 3.96 -3.52 0.49
N LEU A 39 3.86 -4.59 1.26
CA LEU A 39 4.84 -5.69 1.23
C LEU A 39 4.26 -6.81 0.37
N LEU A 40 4.92 -7.10 -0.75
CA LEU A 40 4.52 -8.09 -1.72
C LEU A 40 5.45 -9.30 -1.65
N PHE A 41 4.88 -10.47 -1.44
CA PHE A 41 5.55 -11.76 -1.50
C PHE A 41 5.12 -12.45 -2.79
N GLN A 42 6.06 -12.93 -3.58
CA GLN A 42 5.82 -13.65 -4.82
C GLN A 42 6.54 -14.98 -4.81
N ARG A 43 5.86 -16.03 -5.25
CA ARG A 43 6.42 -17.36 -5.43
C ARG A 43 6.23 -17.80 -6.86
N TYR A 44 7.32 -18.20 -7.51
CA TYR A 44 7.30 -18.67 -8.89
C TYR A 44 8.40 -19.70 -9.13
N ASN A 45 8.03 -20.89 -9.62
CA ASN A 45 8.97 -22.00 -9.90
C ASN A 45 9.95 -22.30 -8.75
N GLY A 46 9.44 -22.36 -7.52
CA GLY A 46 10.26 -22.61 -6.34
C GLY A 46 11.17 -21.43 -5.93
N LYS A 47 11.05 -20.27 -6.56
CA LYS A 47 11.77 -19.05 -6.14
C LYS A 47 10.81 -18.12 -5.42
N VAL A 48 11.28 -17.53 -4.33
CA VAL A 48 10.57 -16.47 -3.62
C VAL A 48 11.20 -15.13 -3.96
N LYS A 49 10.38 -14.12 -4.20
CA LYS A 49 10.78 -12.73 -4.30
C LYS A 49 9.91 -11.92 -3.35
N ILE A 50 10.51 -10.96 -2.68
CA ILE A 50 9.79 -10.08 -1.77
C ILE A 50 10.15 -8.66 -2.15
N SER A 51 9.14 -7.82 -2.29
CA SER A 51 9.33 -6.41 -2.59
C SER A 51 8.56 -5.52 -1.64
N VAL A 52 9.18 -4.37 -1.35
CA VAL A 52 8.48 -3.22 -0.77
C VAL A 52 8.07 -2.36 -1.94
N GLU A 53 6.77 -2.27 -2.19
CA GLU A 53 6.19 -1.44 -3.24
C GLU A 53 5.71 -0.14 -2.60
N GLY A 54 6.23 1.00 -3.06
CA GLY A 54 5.81 2.29 -2.55
C GLY A 54 4.41 2.69 -3.04
N PRO A 55 3.91 3.86 -2.61
CA PRO A 55 2.64 4.38 -3.07
C PRO A 55 2.67 4.65 -4.59
N LEU A 56 1.50 4.60 -5.21
CA LEU A 56 1.31 4.86 -6.64
C LEU A 56 0.62 6.21 -6.82
N SER A 57 1.31 7.20 -7.40
CA SER A 57 0.68 8.49 -7.74
C SER A 57 -0.16 8.43 -9.02
N GLN A 58 -0.08 7.30 -9.74
CA GLN A 58 -0.77 7.03 -11.00
C GLN A 58 -0.96 5.53 -11.16
N ALA A 59 -1.81 5.10 -12.10
CA ALA A 59 -1.98 3.69 -12.37
C ALA A 59 -0.67 3.04 -12.88
N LYS A 60 -0.40 1.80 -12.43
CA LYS A 60 0.74 0.98 -12.85
C LYS A 60 0.22 -0.33 -13.43
N TYR A 61 0.67 -0.66 -14.64
CA TYR A 61 0.41 -1.95 -15.26
C TYR A 61 1.46 -2.95 -14.80
N LYS A 62 1.04 -4.19 -14.49
CA LYS A 62 1.95 -5.28 -14.19
C LYS A 62 1.77 -6.40 -15.21
N GLU A 63 2.88 -7.02 -15.57
CA GLU A 63 2.90 -8.27 -16.32
C GLU A 63 3.47 -9.35 -15.43
N LEU A 64 2.69 -10.38 -15.16
CA LEU A 64 3.09 -11.50 -14.33
C LEU A 64 3.02 -12.79 -15.16
N PRO A 65 4.06 -13.65 -15.14
CA PRO A 65 4.01 -14.97 -15.74
C PRO A 65 2.83 -15.79 -15.20
N GLU A 66 2.35 -16.76 -15.97
CA GLU A 66 1.36 -17.74 -15.48
C GLU A 66 1.94 -18.56 -14.31
N GLY A 67 1.13 -18.79 -13.28
CA GLY A 67 1.48 -19.62 -12.12
C GLY A 67 2.30 -18.92 -11.04
N VAL A 68 2.45 -17.60 -11.08
CA VAL A 68 2.96 -16.81 -9.95
C VAL A 68 1.91 -16.80 -8.85
N GLU A 69 2.29 -17.18 -7.65
CA GLU A 69 1.49 -17.00 -6.44
C GLU A 69 1.97 -15.72 -5.74
N TRP A 70 1.06 -14.96 -5.15
CA TRP A 70 1.42 -13.79 -4.36
C TRP A 70 0.60 -13.66 -3.09
N LEU A 71 1.20 -13.01 -2.09
CA LEU A 71 0.56 -12.46 -0.91
C LEU A 71 0.94 -10.98 -0.84
N VAL A 72 -0.03 -10.12 -0.59
CA VAL A 72 0.19 -8.70 -0.39
C VAL A 72 -0.37 -8.29 0.95
N ILE A 73 0.44 -7.56 1.71
CA ILE A 73 0.03 -6.87 2.92
C ILE A 73 0.10 -5.38 2.62
N LYS A 74 -1.05 -4.73 2.53
CA LYS A 74 -1.16 -3.27 2.39
C LYS A 74 -1.23 -2.63 3.74
N PHE A 75 -0.36 -1.66 3.97
CA PHE A 75 -0.28 -0.97 5.25
C PHE A 75 -1.15 0.26 5.27
N ARG A 76 -1.75 0.56 6.44
CA ARG A 76 -2.51 1.80 6.63
C ARG A 76 -1.60 3.01 6.48
N LEU A 77 -2.19 4.12 6.03
CA LEU A 77 -1.45 5.34 5.77
C LEU A 77 -0.78 5.85 7.05
N GLY A 78 0.53 6.11 6.98
CA GLY A 78 1.34 6.55 8.13
C GLY A 78 2.04 5.43 8.89
N VAL A 79 1.74 4.17 8.60
CA VAL A 79 2.59 3.03 8.96
C VAL A 79 3.74 2.97 7.95
N PHE A 80 4.98 2.87 8.39
CA PHE A 80 6.13 2.81 7.48
C PHE A 80 7.34 2.15 8.13
N VAL A 81 8.32 1.86 7.26
CA VAL A 81 9.59 1.28 7.63
C VAL A 81 10.63 2.41 7.74
N PRO A 82 11.10 2.80 8.94
CA PRO A 82 11.83 4.06 9.14
C PRO A 82 13.20 4.12 8.49
N PHE A 83 13.79 2.96 8.21
CA PHE A 83 15.07 2.78 7.54
C PHE A 83 14.95 2.68 6.01
N LEU A 84 13.73 2.53 5.48
CA LEU A 84 13.45 2.66 4.05
C LEU A 84 13.00 4.09 3.76
N ASN A 85 13.52 4.66 2.69
CA ASN A 85 13.03 5.96 2.23
C ASN A 85 11.83 5.75 1.30
N ILE A 86 10.62 5.67 1.87
CA ILE A 86 9.38 5.45 1.12
C ILE A 86 9.15 6.55 0.06
N GLU A 87 9.62 7.78 0.29
CA GLU A 87 9.58 8.87 -0.71
C GLU A 87 10.25 8.47 -2.03
N ASN A 88 11.37 7.75 -1.96
CA ASN A 88 12.11 7.27 -3.13
C ASN A 88 11.43 6.06 -3.80
N LEU A 89 10.39 5.48 -3.20
CA LEU A 89 9.65 4.34 -3.72
C LEU A 89 8.32 4.74 -4.38
N THR A 90 8.01 6.03 -4.46
CA THR A 90 6.81 6.49 -5.18
C THR A 90 6.84 6.02 -6.63
N ASN A 91 5.79 5.30 -7.06
CA ASN A 91 5.69 4.59 -8.35
C ASN A 91 6.74 3.49 -8.58
N GLY A 92 7.50 3.12 -7.55
CA GLY A 92 8.61 2.19 -7.60
C GLY A 92 8.48 1.06 -6.59
N ASP A 93 9.49 0.19 -6.61
CA ASP A 93 9.63 -0.92 -5.70
C ASP A 93 11.12 -1.20 -5.45
N ILE A 94 11.39 -1.87 -4.33
CA ILE A 94 12.70 -2.47 -4.05
C ILE A 94 12.52 -3.92 -3.67
N PHE A 95 13.41 -4.78 -4.16
CA PHE A 95 13.47 -6.17 -3.75
C PHE A 95 14.29 -6.31 -2.47
N LEU A 96 13.75 -7.06 -1.50
CA LEU A 96 14.48 -7.40 -0.30
C LEU A 96 15.53 -8.49 -0.63
N PRO A 97 16.75 -8.39 -0.07
CA PRO A 97 17.78 -9.40 -0.25
C PRO A 97 17.43 -10.68 0.51
N ASP A 98 18.10 -11.79 0.14
CA ASP A 98 18.16 -13.02 0.92
C ASP A 98 16.81 -13.55 1.44
N SER A 99 16.04 -14.15 0.53
CA SER A 99 14.81 -14.86 0.86
C SER A 99 14.94 -16.36 0.61
N THR A 100 14.37 -17.13 1.52
CA THR A 100 14.17 -18.56 1.41
C THR A 100 12.68 -18.86 1.34
N HIS A 101 12.32 -20.13 1.18
CA HIS A 101 10.92 -20.55 1.25
C HIS A 101 10.24 -20.29 2.59
N GLN A 102 11.02 -20.19 3.66
CA GLN A 102 10.53 -20.13 5.04
C GLN A 102 10.76 -18.77 5.71
N SER A 103 11.71 -17.98 5.23
CA SER A 103 12.10 -16.73 5.88
C SER A 103 12.80 -15.75 4.95
N PHE A 104 12.91 -14.50 5.38
CA PHE A 104 13.58 -13.44 4.64
C PHE A 104 14.20 -12.38 5.56
N TRP A 105 15.13 -11.60 5.01
CA TRP A 105 15.75 -10.48 5.72
C TRP A 105 14.96 -9.17 5.54
N LEU A 106 14.74 -8.47 6.65
CA LEU A 106 14.25 -7.09 6.66
C LEU A 106 14.98 -6.32 7.76
N HIS A 107 15.59 -5.20 7.38
CA HIS A 107 16.52 -4.42 8.22
C HIS A 107 17.75 -5.22 8.67
N SER A 108 17.64 -5.85 9.83
CA SER A 108 18.70 -6.55 10.55
C SER A 108 18.25 -7.90 11.11
N THR A 109 17.01 -8.30 10.85
CA THR A 109 16.38 -9.48 11.45
C THR A 109 15.81 -10.38 10.36
N THR A 110 15.90 -11.69 10.59
CA THR A 110 15.26 -12.69 9.75
C THR A 110 13.83 -12.93 10.23
N TRP A 111 12.87 -12.83 9.31
CA TRP A 111 11.46 -12.99 9.59
C TRP A 111 10.89 -14.23 8.90
N PRO A 112 9.99 -14.99 9.56
CA PRO A 112 9.29 -16.08 8.90
C PRO A 112 8.38 -15.55 7.79
N MET A 113 8.17 -16.35 6.75
CA MET A 113 7.23 -16.05 5.68
C MET A 113 5.81 -16.00 6.24
N PRO A 114 5.07 -14.89 6.07
CA PRO A 114 3.66 -14.86 6.43
C PRO A 114 2.81 -15.62 5.41
N ASP A 115 1.60 -15.94 5.81
CA ASP A 115 0.53 -16.40 4.94
C ASP A 115 -0.70 -15.50 5.09
N TYR A 116 -1.75 -15.81 4.34
CA TYR A 116 -2.98 -15.02 4.32
C TYR A 116 -3.70 -15.00 5.69
N GLU A 117 -3.54 -16.03 6.51
CA GLU A 117 -4.22 -16.16 7.81
C GLU A 117 -3.43 -15.52 8.95
N ASN A 118 -2.09 -15.51 8.85
CA ASN A 118 -1.21 -15.05 9.93
C ASN A 118 -0.62 -13.64 9.72
N ALA A 119 -0.99 -12.96 8.64
CA ALA A 119 -0.45 -11.65 8.26
C ALA A 119 -0.48 -10.62 9.40
N GLU A 120 -1.59 -10.57 10.16
CA GLU A 120 -1.73 -9.69 11.33
C GLU A 120 -0.69 -9.99 12.40
N THR A 121 -0.53 -11.26 12.77
CA THR A 121 0.44 -11.69 13.79
C THR A 121 1.87 -11.39 13.33
N PHE A 122 2.15 -11.56 12.04
CA PHE A 122 3.43 -11.18 11.46
C PHE A 122 3.69 -9.67 11.58
N VAL A 123 2.73 -8.83 11.19
CA VAL A 123 2.87 -7.36 11.27
C VAL A 123 2.97 -6.88 12.71
N GLU A 124 2.21 -7.44 13.64
CA GLU A 124 2.34 -7.12 15.07
C GLU A 124 3.76 -7.35 15.58
N ARG A 125 4.42 -8.43 15.15
CA ARG A 125 5.80 -8.69 15.54
C ARG A 125 6.78 -7.69 14.93
N LEU A 126 6.57 -7.27 13.68
CA LEU A 126 7.37 -6.20 13.07
C LEU A 126 7.25 -4.88 13.84
N VAL A 127 6.05 -4.56 14.33
CA VAL A 127 5.81 -3.35 15.13
C VAL A 127 6.47 -3.46 16.50
N ARG A 128 6.38 -4.62 17.17
CA ARG A 128 7.05 -4.86 18.46
C ARG A 128 8.57 -4.77 18.38
N ASP A 129 9.14 -5.07 17.22
CA ASP A 129 10.58 -4.95 16.93
C ASP A 129 10.97 -3.55 16.42
N GLU A 130 10.03 -2.61 16.34
CA GLU A 130 10.23 -1.25 15.78
C GLU A 130 10.69 -1.24 14.31
N THR A 131 10.60 -2.39 13.63
CA THR A 131 10.82 -2.51 12.19
C THR A 131 9.72 -1.77 11.41
N LEU A 132 8.49 -1.77 11.94
CA LEU A 132 7.38 -0.93 11.48
C LEU A 132 6.99 0.06 12.57
N ILE A 133 6.81 1.32 12.18
CA ILE A 133 6.36 2.38 13.10
C ILE A 133 5.22 3.18 12.48
N THR A 134 4.49 3.91 13.32
CA THR A 134 3.50 4.91 12.91
C THR A 134 3.98 6.30 13.27
N ASP A 135 3.83 7.26 12.34
CA ASP A 135 4.09 8.67 12.65
C ASP A 135 2.81 9.36 13.13
N PRO A 136 2.72 9.81 14.41
CA PRO A 136 1.52 10.50 14.92
C PRO A 136 1.21 11.82 14.19
N VAL A 137 2.19 12.43 13.51
CA VAL A 137 1.96 13.60 12.67
C VAL A 137 1.07 13.26 11.47
N VAL A 138 1.20 12.06 10.90
CA VAL A 138 0.33 11.65 9.78
C VAL A 138 -1.11 11.54 10.27
N THR A 139 -1.34 10.84 11.38
CA THR A 139 -2.68 10.72 11.97
C THR A 139 -3.28 12.09 12.32
N ALA A 140 -2.50 12.97 12.93
CA ALA A 140 -2.96 14.31 13.28
C ALA A 140 -3.34 15.13 12.04
N VAL A 141 -2.52 15.11 10.98
CA VAL A 141 -2.82 15.80 9.72
C VAL A 141 -4.09 15.23 9.06
N LEU A 142 -4.24 13.91 9.00
CA LEU A 142 -5.40 13.27 8.39
C LEU A 142 -6.71 13.54 9.13
N CYS A 143 -6.63 13.81 10.43
CA CYS A 143 -7.78 14.13 11.26
C CYS A 143 -7.92 15.64 11.54
N ASP A 144 -7.24 16.50 10.78
CA ASP A 144 -7.23 17.96 10.93
C ASP A 144 -6.95 18.46 12.37
N HIS A 145 -6.16 17.70 13.14
CA HIS A 145 -5.78 18.07 14.49
C HIS A 145 -4.66 19.12 14.49
N PRO A 146 -4.72 20.12 15.39
CA PRO A 146 -3.65 21.09 15.53
C PRO A 146 -2.37 20.43 16.04
N LEU A 147 -1.25 20.77 15.40
CA LEU A 147 0.09 20.33 15.79
C LEU A 147 0.91 21.54 16.22
N ASP A 148 1.55 21.46 17.40
CA ASP A 148 2.55 22.45 17.84
C ASP A 148 3.90 22.19 17.15
N LEU A 149 3.88 22.22 15.81
CA LEU A 149 5.04 22.00 14.94
C LEU A 149 5.00 22.97 13.78
N SER A 150 6.18 23.38 13.29
CA SER A 150 6.24 24.18 12.07
C SER A 150 5.68 23.39 10.86
N PHE A 151 5.04 24.09 9.92
CA PHE A 151 4.58 23.51 8.65
C PHE A 151 5.69 22.74 7.90
N ARG A 152 6.93 23.24 7.96
CA ARG A 152 8.09 22.57 7.35
C ARG A 152 8.34 21.19 7.98
N THR A 153 8.27 21.10 9.30
CA THR A 153 8.45 19.84 10.04
C THR A 153 7.33 18.86 9.70
N VAL A 154 6.08 19.34 9.69
CA VAL A 154 4.90 18.53 9.35
C VAL A 154 5.05 17.98 7.94
N ARG A 155 5.29 18.82 6.93
CA ARG A 155 5.47 18.40 5.54
C ARG A 155 6.56 17.35 5.38
N ARG A 156 7.73 17.55 6.02
CA ARG A 156 8.85 16.60 5.95
C ARG A 156 8.50 15.25 6.57
N ARG A 157 7.91 15.23 7.77
CA ARG A 157 7.53 13.99 8.46
C ARG A 157 6.44 13.24 7.71
N PHE A 158 5.44 13.98 7.23
CA PHE A 158 4.36 13.43 6.43
C PHE A 158 4.90 12.76 5.17
N LEU A 159 5.71 13.47 4.38
CA LEU A 159 6.30 12.93 3.15
C LEU A 159 7.22 11.73 3.42
N ARG A 160 8.01 11.76 4.49
CA ARG A 160 8.87 10.63 4.87
C ARG A 160 8.05 9.37 5.18
N ALA A 161 6.92 9.51 5.86
CA ALA A 161 6.10 8.39 6.30
C ALA A 161 5.19 7.85 5.18
N THR A 162 4.69 8.72 4.30
CA THR A 162 3.68 8.33 3.29
C THR A 162 4.26 8.21 1.88
N GLY A 163 5.43 8.78 1.61
CA GLY A 163 6.00 8.94 0.27
C GLY A 163 5.31 9.99 -0.60
N LEU A 164 4.14 10.49 -0.19
CA LEU A 164 3.33 11.43 -0.95
C LEU A 164 3.06 12.72 -0.16
N THR A 165 2.83 13.81 -0.89
CA THR A 165 2.36 15.05 -0.24
C THR A 165 0.90 14.91 0.20
N HIS A 166 0.50 15.66 1.22
CA HIS A 166 -0.89 15.71 1.67
C HIS A 166 -1.87 16.01 0.52
N HIS A 167 -1.53 16.98 -0.34
CA HIS A 167 -2.34 17.33 -1.51
C HIS A 167 -2.48 16.15 -2.49
N THR A 168 -1.40 15.42 -2.77
CA THR A 168 -1.43 14.25 -3.66
C THR A 168 -2.33 13.15 -3.09
N ILE A 169 -2.26 12.91 -1.78
CA ILE A 169 -3.13 11.94 -1.10
C ILE A 169 -4.61 12.33 -1.22
N GLN A 170 -4.94 13.60 -0.93
CA GLN A 170 -6.30 14.11 -1.07
C GLN A 170 -6.83 13.95 -2.50
N GLN A 171 -5.99 14.22 -3.51
CA GLN A 171 -6.35 14.07 -4.92
C GLN A 171 -6.64 12.60 -5.29
N ILE A 172 -5.80 11.66 -4.85
CA ILE A 172 -6.00 10.22 -5.12
C ILE A 172 -7.24 9.70 -4.40
N GLN A 173 -7.43 10.05 -3.13
CA GLN A 173 -8.62 9.67 -2.35
C GLN A 173 -9.90 10.22 -2.96
N ARG A 174 -9.88 11.47 -3.43
CA ARG A 174 -11.00 12.08 -4.15
C ARG A 174 -11.34 11.29 -5.42
N ALA A 175 -10.33 10.93 -6.22
CA ALA A 175 -10.53 10.15 -7.43
C ALA A 175 -11.10 8.76 -7.13
N HIS A 176 -10.65 8.09 -6.06
CA HIS A 176 -11.23 6.82 -5.61
C HIS A 176 -12.69 6.96 -5.18
N TYR A 177 -13.02 8.02 -4.45
CA TYR A 177 -14.39 8.29 -4.04
C TYR A 177 -15.30 8.51 -5.26
N ALA A 178 -14.87 9.34 -6.21
CA ALA A 178 -15.61 9.54 -7.47
C ALA A 178 -15.75 8.23 -8.27
N SER A 179 -14.69 7.43 -8.40
CA SER A 179 -14.75 6.12 -9.06
C SER A 179 -15.74 5.18 -8.38
N THR A 180 -15.86 5.25 -7.05
CA THR A 180 -16.82 4.45 -6.28
C THR A 180 -18.26 4.87 -6.57
N LEU A 181 -18.55 6.18 -6.54
CA LEU A 181 -19.87 6.73 -6.87
C LEU A 181 -20.30 6.36 -8.28
N LEU A 182 -19.42 6.53 -9.27
CA LEU A 182 -19.69 6.16 -10.66
C LEU A 182 -19.93 4.66 -10.82
N GLY A 183 -19.16 3.81 -10.12
CA GLY A 183 -19.37 2.36 -10.09
C GLY A 183 -20.72 1.94 -9.48
N GLN A 184 -21.29 2.76 -8.59
CA GLN A 184 -22.62 2.58 -8.01
C GLN A 184 -23.75 3.12 -8.91
N GLY A 185 -23.42 3.74 -10.05
CA GLY A 185 -24.38 4.30 -10.99
C GLY A 185 -24.85 5.73 -10.69
N VAL A 186 -24.16 6.43 -9.78
CA VAL A 186 -24.40 7.86 -9.52
C VAL A 186 -24.12 8.67 -10.80
N SER A 187 -24.91 9.72 -11.04
CA SER A 187 -24.73 10.55 -12.23
C SER A 187 -23.37 11.25 -12.21
N ILE A 188 -22.81 11.57 -13.38
CA ILE A 188 -21.51 12.24 -13.47
C ILE A 188 -21.53 13.59 -12.73
N LEU A 189 -22.63 14.35 -12.84
CA LEU A 189 -22.75 15.66 -12.18
C LEU A 189 -22.81 15.53 -10.66
N ASP A 190 -23.53 14.54 -10.15
CA ASP A 190 -23.60 14.29 -8.71
C ASP A 190 -22.25 13.79 -8.18
N ALA A 191 -21.56 12.91 -8.92
CA ALA A 191 -20.23 12.43 -8.54
C ALA A 191 -19.19 13.56 -8.48
N VAL A 192 -19.23 14.51 -9.43
CA VAL A 192 -18.38 15.72 -9.43
C VAL A 192 -18.64 16.55 -8.19
N TYR A 193 -19.91 16.83 -7.89
CA TYR A 193 -20.31 17.62 -6.73
C TYR A 193 -19.93 16.94 -5.41
N GLU A 194 -20.28 15.67 -5.23
CA GLU A 194 -20.04 14.91 -4.01
C GLU A 194 -18.55 14.68 -3.74
N ALA A 195 -17.75 14.42 -4.78
CA ALA A 195 -16.31 14.29 -4.62
C ALA A 195 -15.59 15.65 -4.45
N GLY A 196 -16.30 16.77 -4.59
CA GLY A 196 -15.72 18.10 -4.38
C GLY A 196 -14.77 18.52 -5.49
N TYR A 197 -15.06 18.12 -6.73
CA TYR A 197 -14.43 18.70 -7.91
C TYR A 197 -15.06 20.07 -8.23
N ALA A 198 -14.26 20.96 -8.83
CA ALA A 198 -14.74 22.29 -9.21
C ALA A 198 -15.72 22.22 -10.40
N ASP A 199 -15.47 21.29 -11.32
CA ASP A 199 -16.25 21.03 -12.52
C ASP A 199 -15.97 19.61 -13.05
N GLN A 200 -16.69 19.19 -14.09
CA GLN A 200 -16.55 17.86 -14.70
C GLN A 200 -15.24 17.60 -15.45
N PRO A 201 -14.60 18.58 -16.13
CA PRO A 201 -13.30 18.39 -16.77
C PRO A 201 -12.12 18.04 -15.84
N HIS A 202 -12.15 18.46 -14.57
CA HIS A 202 -11.11 18.15 -13.58
C HIS A 202 -11.23 16.74 -12.98
#